data_AF-A0A397A1A8-F1
#
_entry.id   AF-A0A397A1A8-F1
#
_cell.length_a   1.000
_cell.length_b   1.000
_cell.length_c   1.000
_cell.angle_alpha   90.00
_cell.angle_beta   90.00
_cell.angle_gamma   90.00
#
_symmetry.space_group_name_H-M   'P 1'
#
loop_
_entity.id
_entity.type
_entity.pdbx_description
1 polymer ?
#
loop_
_entity_poly.entity_id
_entity_poly.type
_entity_poly.pdbx_seq_one_letter_code
_entity_poly.pdbx_strand_id
1 'polypeptide(L)'
;MVQDASAHGRLLVPPHRGYIGKLPQFSGLVPINFSDHGLSGGGIGQTKGGKHGICGDSYSGKRLHETGGEFAKFPQHREKVIGACYAPGSTMDLQVQITANHKGYFEFGLCKLNSLNDKETEDCFKTLVQPNGEKDWQLPAGAKTFNMQYMLPDGVSCDGDSHCVLRWHYVGWNNPDADINGQEQFWNCADIYVSNTCGSNPSPSSSQPTPSTSTPSTSNPAMTNAPKPTDPSSSTDTPTTTDTPSSTSGAPQPVDPQCGGCTNCYYAVTNACFLGWSKAQCDSLDTYKWCGSDSSNPSPSPSNAPKPSTTSSTKPSTTSSTKPSTTTSTKPSSSSNPSSITDTPATTDTPLSTSGAPQPVDPQCGACTNCYYAVNNGCFLGWSKAQCDSVDEYKWCGVDDSNA
;
A
#
# COMPACT_ATOMS: atom_id res chain seq x y z
N MET A 1 19.84 8.23 10.65
CA MET A 1 18.73 8.91 9.94
C MET A 1 17.81 7.84 9.42
N VAL A 2 16.70 7.59 10.11
CA VAL A 2 15.61 6.78 9.57
C VAL A 2 14.77 7.70 8.70
N GLN A 3 14.75 7.46 7.39
CA GLN A 3 13.76 8.08 6.51
C GLN A 3 12.52 7.20 6.53
N ASP A 4 11.67 7.39 7.54
CA ASP A 4 10.27 6.96 7.46
C ASP A 4 9.57 7.86 6.43
N ALA A 5 9.72 7.48 5.16
CA ALA A 5 9.06 8.14 4.06
C ALA A 5 7.59 7.71 4.03
N SER A 6 6.71 8.71 4.10
CA SER A 6 5.28 8.51 4.34
C SER A 6 4.55 8.00 3.09
N ALA A 7 4.32 6.68 3.06
CA ALA A 7 3.33 5.94 2.28
C ALA A 7 3.48 5.91 0.73
N HIS A 8 3.76 4.73 0.18
CA HIS A 8 4.37 4.57 -1.14
C HIS A 8 3.65 3.67 -2.18
N GLY A 9 2.47 3.14 -1.85
CA GLY A 9 1.61 2.39 -2.77
C GLY A 9 1.77 0.86 -2.73
N ARG A 10 0.75 0.17 -3.26
CA ARG A 10 0.58 -1.30 -3.18
C ARG A 10 -0.23 -1.88 -4.35
N LEU A 11 0.10 -3.10 -4.75
CA LEU A 11 -0.67 -3.92 -5.70
C LEU A 11 -1.85 -4.60 -4.99
N LEU A 12 -3.08 -4.14 -5.27
CA LEU A 12 -4.31 -4.64 -4.66
C LEU A 12 -4.88 -5.88 -5.37
N VAL A 13 -4.77 -5.94 -6.70
CA VAL A 13 -5.29 -7.04 -7.52
C VAL A 13 -4.24 -7.44 -8.55
N PRO A 14 -3.78 -8.71 -8.55
CA PRO A 14 -3.94 -9.69 -7.46
C PRO A 14 -3.29 -9.15 -6.17
N PRO A 15 -3.82 -9.48 -4.98
CA PRO A 15 -3.31 -8.93 -3.73
C PRO A 15 -1.87 -9.39 -3.47
N HIS A 16 -0.95 -8.44 -3.34
CA HIS A 16 0.43 -8.77 -3.00
C HIS A 16 0.56 -9.28 -1.56
N ARG A 17 1.66 -10.01 -1.29
CA ARG A 17 1.94 -10.67 -0.02
C ARG A 17 1.82 -9.77 1.22
N GLY A 18 2.19 -8.48 1.12
CA GLY A 18 2.00 -7.54 2.23
C GLY A 18 0.53 -7.18 2.49
N TYR A 19 -0.26 -7.01 1.43
CA TYR A 19 -1.67 -6.63 1.52
C TYR A 19 -2.61 -7.81 1.79
N ILE A 20 -2.28 -9.02 1.31
CA ILE A 20 -3.19 -10.18 1.27
C ILE A 20 -3.79 -10.53 2.64
N GLY A 21 -3.01 -10.42 3.73
CA GLY A 21 -3.47 -10.68 5.11
C GLY A 21 -4.52 -9.69 5.63
N LYS A 22 -4.74 -8.55 4.97
CA LYS A 22 -5.83 -7.58 5.31
C LYS A 22 -7.18 -8.00 4.75
N LEU A 23 -7.23 -8.96 3.83
CA LEU A 23 -8.47 -9.40 3.20
C LEU A 23 -9.10 -10.53 4.03
N PRO A 24 -10.39 -10.47 4.39
CA PRO A 24 -11.01 -11.41 5.33
C PRO A 24 -10.84 -12.89 4.99
N GLN A 25 -10.78 -13.24 3.70
CA GLN A 25 -10.63 -14.62 3.23
C GLN A 25 -9.25 -15.25 3.51
N PHE A 26 -8.23 -14.44 3.83
CA PHE A 26 -6.89 -14.93 4.21
C PHE A 26 -6.59 -14.75 5.71
N SER A 27 -7.59 -14.36 6.50
CA SER A 27 -7.50 -14.23 7.95
C SER A 27 -7.07 -15.55 8.60
N GLY A 28 -6.05 -15.49 9.46
CA GLY A 28 -5.45 -16.68 10.11
C GLY A 28 -4.50 -17.49 9.22
N LEU A 29 -4.31 -17.13 7.94
CA LEU A 29 -3.32 -17.73 7.03
C LEU A 29 -2.11 -16.82 6.81
N VAL A 30 -2.32 -15.52 6.65
CA VAL A 30 -1.25 -14.53 6.45
C VAL A 30 -1.40 -13.40 7.47
N PRO A 31 -0.34 -13.03 8.22
CA PRO A 31 -0.41 -11.91 9.16
C PRO A 31 -0.63 -10.58 8.43
N ILE A 32 -1.27 -9.61 9.10
CA ILE A 32 -1.49 -8.27 8.56
C ILE A 32 -0.16 -7.49 8.57
N ASN A 33 0.33 -7.09 7.39
CA ASN A 33 1.39 -6.08 7.29
C ASN A 33 0.77 -4.67 7.25
N PHE A 34 0.95 -3.87 8.31
CA PHE A 34 0.48 -2.48 8.32
C PHE A 34 1.26 -1.57 7.37
N SER A 35 2.52 -1.92 7.06
CA SER A 35 3.46 -1.21 6.17
C SER A 35 3.54 -1.84 4.77
N ASP A 36 2.54 -2.64 4.38
CA ASP A 36 2.34 -3.24 3.04
C ASP A 36 2.57 -2.28 1.86
N HIS A 37 2.22 -1.02 2.04
CA HIS A 37 2.32 0.05 1.05
C HIS A 37 3.65 0.82 1.12
N GLY A 38 4.69 0.24 1.72
CA GLY A 38 6.00 0.86 1.99
C GLY A 38 7.22 0.05 1.50
N LEU A 39 7.03 -0.93 0.61
CA LEU A 39 8.05 -1.91 0.22
C LEU A 39 9.08 -1.34 -0.77
N SER A 40 9.93 -0.45 -0.26
CA SER A 40 10.83 0.45 -1.00
C SER A 40 12.25 -0.07 -1.24
N GLY A 41 12.50 -1.37 -1.02
CA GLY A 41 13.86 -1.92 -1.05
C GLY A 41 14.76 -1.43 0.09
N GLY A 42 14.19 -0.83 1.14
CA GLY A 42 14.91 -0.10 2.19
C GLY A 42 15.14 1.39 1.90
N GLY A 43 14.45 1.93 0.88
CA GLY A 43 14.49 3.34 0.48
C GLY A 43 15.65 3.69 -0.45
N ILE A 44 15.55 4.86 -1.08
CA ILE A 44 16.51 5.37 -2.08
C ILE A 44 17.98 5.31 -1.62
N GLY A 45 18.25 5.50 -0.33
CA GLY A 45 19.59 5.40 0.24
C GLY A 45 20.22 4.00 0.16
N GLN A 46 19.41 2.95 0.14
CA GLN A 46 19.85 1.56 -0.07
C GLN A 46 19.84 1.18 -1.55
N THR A 47 18.78 1.54 -2.28
CA THR A 47 18.56 1.11 -3.67
C THR A 47 19.49 1.80 -4.67
N LYS A 48 20.11 2.94 -4.32
CA LYS A 48 21.09 3.66 -5.17
C LYS A 48 22.27 2.81 -5.65
N GLY A 49 22.60 1.71 -4.96
CA GLY A 49 23.59 0.73 -5.40
C GLY A 49 23.07 -0.38 -6.32
N GLY A 50 21.83 -0.28 -6.82
CA GLY A 50 21.14 -1.36 -7.54
C GLY A 50 20.78 -2.56 -6.66
N LYS A 51 20.69 -2.36 -5.33
CA LYS A 51 20.49 -3.44 -4.34
C LYS A 51 19.14 -3.30 -3.63
N HIS A 52 18.29 -4.30 -3.80
CA HIS A 52 16.98 -4.42 -3.14
C HIS A 52 16.68 -5.91 -2.87
N GLY A 53 15.66 -6.19 -2.07
CA GLY A 53 15.00 -7.50 -2.04
C GLY A 53 14.14 -7.70 -3.29
N ILE A 54 13.92 -8.95 -3.67
CA ILE A 54 13.18 -9.33 -4.88
C ILE A 54 11.73 -8.83 -4.82
N CYS A 55 11.17 -8.82 -3.60
CA CYS A 55 9.78 -8.49 -3.28
C CYS A 55 9.64 -7.21 -2.42
N GLY A 56 10.63 -6.32 -2.48
CA GLY A 56 10.58 -4.96 -1.90
C GLY A 56 11.09 -4.82 -0.46
N ASP A 57 11.53 -5.91 0.16
CA ASP A 57 12.30 -5.88 1.41
C ASP A 57 13.67 -5.21 1.20
N SER A 58 14.32 -4.77 2.29
CA SER A 58 15.71 -4.30 2.24
C SER A 58 16.67 -5.41 1.78
N TYR A 59 17.64 -5.06 0.93
CA TYR A 59 18.68 -6.00 0.50
C TYR A 59 19.43 -6.64 1.68
N SER A 60 19.74 -5.85 2.71
CA SER A 60 20.47 -6.27 3.92
C SER A 60 19.57 -6.71 5.07
N GLY A 61 18.26 -6.54 4.93
CA GLY A 61 17.27 -6.90 5.95
C GLY A 61 16.73 -8.33 5.82
N LYS A 62 15.81 -8.69 6.73
CA LYS A 62 15.01 -9.91 6.59
C LYS A 62 14.14 -9.82 5.33
N ARG A 63 14.06 -10.91 4.57
CA ARG A 63 13.22 -11.01 3.37
C ARG A 63 11.85 -11.55 3.76
N LEU A 64 10.97 -10.66 4.24
CA LEU A 64 9.66 -11.02 4.78
C LEU A 64 8.64 -11.33 3.67
N HIS A 65 8.84 -10.78 2.47
CA HIS A 65 7.93 -10.88 1.32
C HIS A 65 8.43 -11.82 0.21
N GLU A 66 9.61 -12.43 0.34
CA GLU A 66 10.13 -13.49 -0.53
C GLU A 66 9.68 -14.88 -0.03
N THR A 67 9.58 -15.88 -0.91
CA THR A 67 8.94 -17.18 -0.60
C THR A 67 9.38 -17.78 0.73
N GLY A 68 8.42 -18.17 1.58
CA GLY A 68 8.67 -18.73 2.91
C GLY A 68 8.94 -17.70 4.02
N GLY A 69 8.94 -16.40 3.70
CA GLY A 69 8.99 -15.31 4.66
C GLY A 69 7.73 -15.18 5.53
N GLU A 70 7.63 -14.06 6.25
CA GLU A 70 6.49 -13.77 7.13
C GLU A 70 5.18 -13.57 6.36
N PHE A 71 5.25 -12.99 5.16
CA PHE A 71 4.08 -12.67 4.34
C PHE A 71 3.94 -13.57 3.09
N ALA A 72 4.97 -14.33 2.75
CA ALA A 72 5.01 -15.22 1.58
C ALA A 72 4.69 -16.68 1.97
N LYS A 73 3.42 -16.96 2.29
CA LYS A 73 3.00 -18.22 2.94
C LYS A 73 2.65 -19.39 2.00
N PHE A 74 2.95 -19.28 0.71
CA PHE A 74 2.68 -20.36 -0.25
C PHE A 74 3.27 -21.74 0.16
N PRO A 75 4.50 -21.86 0.68
CA PRO A 75 5.03 -23.16 1.13
C PRO A 75 4.20 -23.82 2.24
N GLN A 76 3.54 -23.03 3.09
CA GLN A 76 2.76 -23.51 4.24
C GLN A 76 1.27 -23.72 3.91
N HIS A 77 0.72 -22.93 2.97
CA HIS A 77 -0.73 -22.84 2.76
C HIS A 77 -1.18 -23.08 1.31
N ARG A 78 -0.24 -23.20 0.36
CA ARG A 78 -0.46 -23.61 -1.03
C ARG A 78 -1.56 -22.79 -1.71
N GLU A 79 -2.53 -23.44 -2.34
CA GLU A 79 -3.65 -22.81 -3.04
C GLU A 79 -4.47 -21.83 -2.17
N LYS A 80 -4.43 -21.97 -0.83
CA LYS A 80 -5.21 -21.13 0.09
C LYS A 80 -4.69 -19.71 0.25
N VAL A 81 -3.49 -19.40 -0.26
CA VAL A 81 -2.91 -18.05 -0.26
C VAL A 81 -2.60 -17.54 -1.66
N ILE A 82 -3.20 -18.14 -2.68
CA ILE A 82 -3.19 -17.65 -4.05
C ILE A 82 -4.18 -16.48 -4.17
N GLY A 83 -3.66 -15.32 -4.60
CA GLY A 83 -4.43 -14.08 -4.72
C GLY A 83 -5.35 -14.03 -5.95
N ALA A 84 -5.01 -14.75 -7.03
CA ALA A 84 -5.83 -14.88 -8.24
C ALA A 84 -5.45 -16.11 -9.08
N CYS A 85 -6.36 -16.52 -9.97
CA CYS A 85 -6.21 -17.62 -10.92
C CYS A 85 -6.52 -17.08 -12.32
N TYR A 86 -5.61 -17.22 -13.28
CA TYR A 86 -5.76 -16.74 -14.66
C TYR A 86 -5.53 -17.85 -15.69
N ALA A 87 -6.15 -17.75 -16.88
CA ALA A 87 -5.86 -18.69 -17.96
C ALA A 87 -4.49 -18.36 -18.62
N PRO A 88 -3.75 -19.35 -19.15
CA PRO A 88 -2.55 -19.09 -19.96
C PRO A 88 -2.85 -18.15 -21.14
N GLY A 89 -1.94 -17.23 -21.45
CA GLY A 89 -2.14 -16.22 -22.51
C GLY A 89 -3.20 -15.15 -22.23
N SER A 90 -3.90 -15.18 -21.10
CA SER A 90 -4.98 -14.22 -20.82
C SER A 90 -4.46 -12.82 -20.45
N THR A 91 -5.30 -11.81 -20.68
CA THR A 91 -5.08 -10.46 -20.16
C THR A 91 -5.58 -10.39 -18.72
N MET A 92 -4.71 -9.97 -17.80
CA MET A 92 -5.05 -9.72 -16.40
C MET A 92 -5.49 -8.28 -16.22
N ASP A 93 -6.63 -8.07 -15.56
CA ASP A 93 -6.99 -6.79 -14.96
C ASP A 93 -6.26 -6.63 -13.62
N LEU A 94 -5.43 -5.60 -13.51
CA LEU A 94 -4.61 -5.33 -12.33
C LEU A 94 -5.01 -4.00 -11.68
N GLN A 95 -4.91 -3.93 -10.35
CA GLN A 95 -5.22 -2.73 -9.58
C GLN A 95 -4.06 -2.35 -8.66
N VAL A 96 -3.58 -1.11 -8.78
CA VAL A 96 -2.52 -0.55 -7.94
C VAL A 96 -3.06 0.67 -7.21
N GLN A 97 -2.94 0.71 -5.89
CA GLN A 97 -3.24 1.90 -5.10
C GLN A 97 -1.97 2.69 -4.83
N ILE A 98 -2.00 3.98 -5.17
CA ILE A 98 -0.93 4.93 -4.87
C ILE A 98 -1.38 5.88 -3.77
N THR A 99 -0.61 5.94 -2.69
CA THR A 99 -0.83 6.83 -1.53
C THR A 99 -0.04 8.13 -1.65
N ALA A 100 1.18 8.09 -2.20
CA ALA A 100 1.96 9.25 -2.62
C ALA A 100 2.44 9.04 -4.07
N ASN A 101 2.20 10.04 -4.92
CA ASN A 101 2.51 9.95 -6.35
C ASN A 101 3.86 10.61 -6.64
N HIS A 102 4.83 9.81 -7.07
CA HIS A 102 6.20 10.21 -7.35
C HIS A 102 6.47 10.30 -8.86
N LYS A 103 5.42 10.39 -9.70
CA LYS A 103 5.49 10.32 -11.19
C LYS A 103 6.07 8.97 -11.64
N GLY A 104 6.68 8.90 -12.82
CA GLY A 104 7.32 7.69 -13.31
C GLY A 104 6.32 6.65 -13.84
N TYR A 105 6.60 5.37 -13.62
CA TYR A 105 5.93 4.29 -14.32
C TYR A 105 5.93 2.97 -13.54
N PHE A 106 5.04 2.06 -13.94
CA PHE A 106 4.99 0.70 -13.44
C PHE A 106 5.50 -0.29 -14.49
N GLU A 107 6.26 -1.28 -14.04
CA GLU A 107 6.56 -2.50 -14.76
C GLU A 107 5.89 -3.69 -14.06
N PHE A 108 5.58 -4.73 -14.83
CA PHE A 108 5.14 -6.01 -14.31
C PHE A 108 6.03 -7.13 -14.84
N GLY A 109 6.40 -8.07 -13.96
CA GLY A 109 7.16 -9.26 -14.31
C GLY A 109 6.53 -10.52 -13.75
N LEU A 110 6.68 -11.64 -14.46
CA LEU A 110 6.21 -12.96 -14.02
C LEU A 110 7.40 -13.89 -13.81
N CYS A 111 7.49 -14.50 -12.62
CA CYS A 111 8.40 -15.61 -12.32
C CYS A 111 7.58 -16.88 -12.10
N LYS A 112 7.96 -18.00 -12.73
CA LYS A 112 7.37 -19.31 -12.44
C LYS A 112 8.27 -20.08 -11.47
N LEU A 113 7.69 -20.46 -10.33
CA LEU A 113 8.30 -21.36 -9.35
C LEU A 113 7.74 -22.77 -9.54
N ASN A 114 8.62 -23.78 -9.58
CA ASN A 114 8.27 -25.16 -9.98
C ASN A 114 7.96 -26.06 -8.78
N SER A 115 8.46 -25.70 -7.60
CA SER A 115 8.27 -26.44 -6.34
C SER A 115 7.93 -25.49 -5.19
N LEU A 116 7.28 -26.03 -4.15
CA LEU A 116 6.81 -25.32 -2.95
C LEU A 116 7.83 -24.37 -2.30
N ASN A 117 9.11 -24.74 -2.30
CA ASN A 117 10.18 -24.05 -1.58
C ASN A 117 11.17 -23.33 -2.51
N ASP A 118 10.92 -23.33 -3.82
CA ASP A 118 11.73 -22.56 -4.77
C ASP A 118 11.73 -21.08 -4.36
N LYS A 119 12.83 -20.37 -4.62
CA LYS A 119 12.94 -18.94 -4.34
C LYS A 119 12.87 -18.14 -5.62
N GLU A 120 12.32 -16.95 -5.51
CA GLU A 120 12.40 -15.95 -6.57
C GLU A 120 13.85 -15.50 -6.77
N THR A 121 14.20 -15.23 -8.02
CA THR A 121 15.46 -14.59 -8.42
C THR A 121 15.15 -13.53 -9.47
N GLU A 122 15.99 -12.52 -9.61
CA GLU A 122 15.83 -11.50 -10.67
C GLU A 122 15.75 -12.14 -12.07
N ASP A 123 16.65 -13.10 -12.35
CA ASP A 123 16.70 -13.82 -13.63
C ASP A 123 15.44 -14.66 -13.91
N CYS A 124 14.63 -15.00 -12.90
CA CYS A 124 13.37 -15.71 -13.09
C CYS A 124 12.32 -14.83 -13.77
N PHE A 125 12.25 -13.54 -13.39
CA PHE A 125 11.20 -12.65 -13.86
C PHE A 125 11.33 -12.37 -15.36
N LYS A 126 10.20 -12.50 -16.07
CA LYS A 126 10.05 -12.09 -17.46
C LYS A 126 9.09 -10.90 -17.50
N THR A 127 9.53 -9.79 -18.07
CA THR A 127 8.72 -8.57 -18.23
C THR A 127 7.47 -8.90 -19.04
N LEU A 128 6.31 -8.54 -18.49
CA LEU A 128 5.03 -8.60 -19.17
C LEU A 128 4.80 -7.34 -20.01
N VAL A 129 3.84 -7.40 -20.92
CA VAL A 129 3.44 -6.26 -21.76
C VAL A 129 1.95 -5.99 -21.61
N GLN A 130 1.58 -4.73 -21.75
CA GLN A 130 0.20 -4.29 -21.91
C GLN A 130 -0.37 -4.76 -23.27
N PRO A 131 -1.70 -4.83 -23.45
CA PRO A 131 -2.32 -5.17 -24.73
C PRO A 131 -1.93 -4.27 -25.93
N ASN A 132 -1.44 -3.05 -25.68
CA ASN A 132 -0.91 -2.16 -26.72
C ASN A 132 0.56 -2.46 -27.11
N GLY A 133 1.21 -3.43 -26.45
CA GLY A 133 2.61 -3.82 -26.67
C GLY A 133 3.63 -3.06 -25.81
N GLU A 134 3.21 -2.07 -25.02
CA GLU A 134 4.11 -1.32 -24.12
C GLU A 134 4.42 -2.10 -22.84
N LYS A 135 5.64 -1.94 -22.33
CA LYS A 135 6.06 -2.54 -21.04
C LYS A 135 5.69 -1.65 -19.85
N ASP A 136 5.80 -0.34 -20.03
CA ASP A 136 5.83 0.63 -18.95
C ASP A 136 4.48 1.34 -18.86
N TRP A 137 3.74 1.15 -17.76
CA TRP A 137 2.50 1.89 -17.54
C TRP A 137 2.82 3.24 -16.89
N GLN A 138 2.74 4.31 -17.69
CA GLN A 138 3.08 5.68 -17.24
C GLN A 138 2.09 6.17 -16.19
N LEU A 139 2.56 6.47 -14.97
CA LEU A 139 1.73 6.83 -13.82
C LEU A 139 1.10 8.23 -13.99
N PRO A 140 -0.24 8.35 -14.17
CA PRO A 140 -0.91 9.64 -14.18
C PRO A 140 -0.91 10.27 -12.79
N ALA A 141 -1.11 11.58 -12.72
CA ALA A 141 -1.18 12.29 -11.45
C ALA A 141 -2.33 11.82 -10.52
N GLY A 142 -2.10 11.94 -9.22
CA GLY A 142 -3.07 11.68 -8.15
C GLY A 142 -2.71 10.49 -7.26
N ALA A 143 -3.19 10.54 -6.01
CA ALA A 143 -3.14 9.43 -5.06
C ALA A 143 -4.51 8.75 -5.04
N LYS A 144 -4.61 7.58 -5.67
CA LYS A 144 -5.85 6.81 -5.87
C LYS A 144 -5.51 5.37 -6.29
N THR A 145 -6.55 4.55 -6.43
CA THR A 145 -6.44 3.28 -7.18
C THR A 145 -6.44 3.56 -8.69
N PHE A 146 -5.50 2.93 -9.38
CA PHE A 146 -5.41 2.89 -10.83
C PHE A 146 -5.71 1.47 -11.31
N ASN A 147 -6.29 1.35 -12.50
CA ASN A 147 -6.59 0.08 -13.17
C ASN A 147 -5.76 0.01 -14.46
N MET A 148 -5.17 -1.15 -14.75
CA MET A 148 -4.32 -1.38 -15.91
C MET A 148 -4.44 -2.84 -16.35
N GLN A 149 -3.99 -3.15 -17.56
CA GLN A 149 -4.05 -4.50 -18.13
C GLN A 149 -2.67 -4.95 -18.59
N TYR A 150 -2.32 -6.20 -18.28
CA TYR A 150 -1.08 -6.86 -18.74
C TYR A 150 -1.38 -8.29 -19.19
N MET A 151 -0.71 -8.73 -20.25
CA MET A 151 -0.89 -10.06 -20.83
C MET A 151 0.06 -11.07 -20.18
N LEU A 152 -0.47 -12.23 -19.79
CA LEU A 152 0.33 -13.39 -19.44
C LEU A 152 0.94 -14.02 -20.70
N PRO A 153 2.14 -14.63 -20.63
CA PRO A 153 2.71 -15.32 -21.78
C PRO A 153 1.92 -16.59 -22.13
N ASP A 154 1.83 -16.90 -23.42
CA ASP A 154 1.21 -18.13 -23.91
C ASP A 154 1.91 -19.38 -23.35
N GLY A 155 1.14 -20.41 -23.03
CA GLY A 155 1.65 -21.71 -22.59
C GLY A 155 2.27 -21.74 -21.19
N VAL A 156 2.33 -20.63 -20.46
CA VAL A 156 2.70 -20.64 -19.04
C VAL A 156 1.59 -21.28 -18.23
N SER A 157 1.93 -22.32 -17.46
CA SER A 157 1.06 -22.93 -16.44
C SER A 157 1.86 -23.12 -15.15
N CYS A 158 1.25 -22.80 -14.01
CA CYS A 158 1.83 -22.83 -12.69
C CYS A 158 0.70 -22.94 -11.66
N ASP A 159 0.44 -24.17 -11.23
CA ASP A 159 -0.64 -24.56 -10.33
C ASP A 159 -0.26 -25.80 -9.49
N GLY A 160 -0.99 -26.05 -8.41
CA GLY A 160 -0.68 -27.11 -7.44
C GLY A 160 0.55 -26.76 -6.59
N ASP A 161 1.60 -27.58 -6.66
CA ASP A 161 2.88 -27.34 -5.98
C ASP A 161 3.77 -26.31 -6.73
N SER A 162 3.42 -26.00 -7.99
CA SER A 162 3.96 -24.87 -8.75
C SER A 162 3.05 -23.66 -8.57
N HIS A 163 3.63 -22.45 -8.58
CA HIS A 163 2.89 -21.20 -8.61
C HIS A 163 3.69 -20.16 -9.40
N CYS A 164 3.02 -19.08 -9.81
CA CYS A 164 3.72 -17.93 -10.36
C CYS A 164 3.70 -16.78 -9.38
N VAL A 165 4.81 -16.05 -9.34
CA VAL A 165 4.93 -14.79 -8.61
C VAL A 165 4.82 -13.67 -9.64
N LEU A 166 3.75 -12.88 -9.53
CA LEU A 166 3.61 -11.62 -10.24
C LEU A 166 4.32 -10.53 -9.43
N ARG A 167 5.30 -9.85 -10.02
CA ARG A 167 5.95 -8.69 -9.42
C ARG A 167 5.45 -7.41 -10.07
N TRP A 168 4.85 -6.53 -9.27
CA TRP A 168 4.74 -5.10 -9.59
C TRP A 168 6.04 -4.42 -9.17
N HIS A 169 6.63 -3.63 -10.07
CA HIS A 169 7.74 -2.74 -9.81
C HIS A 169 7.32 -1.33 -10.19
N TYR A 170 7.43 -0.39 -9.27
CA TYR A 170 7.17 1.02 -9.51
C TYR A 170 8.46 1.80 -9.39
N VAL A 171 8.79 2.52 -10.47
CA VAL A 171 9.93 3.44 -10.56
C VAL A 171 9.38 4.86 -10.49
N GLY A 172 9.71 5.59 -9.43
CA GLY A 172 9.41 7.02 -9.32
C GLY A 172 10.21 7.85 -10.33
N TRP A 173 9.81 9.09 -10.57
CA TRP A 173 10.51 10.02 -11.46
C TRP A 173 10.42 11.48 -10.97
N ASN A 174 10.51 11.65 -9.65
CA ASN A 174 10.45 12.94 -8.96
C ASN A 174 11.85 13.51 -8.64
N ASN A 175 12.92 12.74 -8.79
CA ASN A 175 14.29 13.23 -8.65
C ASN A 175 14.86 13.60 -10.05
N PRO A 176 14.98 14.90 -10.40
CA PRO A 176 15.55 15.31 -11.67
C PRO A 176 17.02 14.91 -11.77
N ASP A 177 17.51 14.71 -13.00
CA ASP A 177 18.91 14.40 -13.33
C ASP A 177 19.48 13.09 -12.74
N ALA A 178 18.65 12.29 -12.07
CA ALA A 178 19.00 10.98 -11.54
C ALA A 178 18.69 9.83 -12.52
N ASP A 179 19.53 8.79 -12.52
CA ASP A 179 19.22 7.51 -13.15
C ASP A 179 18.17 6.72 -12.37
N ILE A 180 17.76 5.54 -12.86
CA ILE A 180 16.78 4.67 -12.20
C ILE A 180 17.15 4.35 -10.73
N ASN A 181 18.43 4.15 -10.43
CA ASN A 181 18.90 3.84 -9.07
C ASN A 181 18.82 5.08 -8.15
N GLY A 182 18.97 6.28 -8.72
CA GLY A 182 18.71 7.55 -8.04
C GLY A 182 17.22 7.95 -7.99
N GLN A 183 16.29 7.09 -8.39
CA GLN A 183 14.86 7.25 -8.10
C GLN A 183 14.44 6.42 -6.89
N GLU A 184 13.37 6.85 -6.23
CA GLU A 184 12.68 5.99 -5.26
C GLU A 184 11.89 4.90 -6.01
N GLN A 185 11.93 3.67 -5.49
CA GLN A 185 11.43 2.47 -6.19
C GLN A 185 10.75 1.52 -5.22
N PHE A 186 9.77 0.77 -5.72
CA PHE A 186 8.93 -0.14 -4.93
C PHE A 186 8.72 -1.46 -5.63
N TRP A 187 8.70 -2.55 -4.87
CA TRP A 187 8.40 -3.88 -5.40
C TRP A 187 7.36 -4.58 -4.54
N ASN A 188 6.43 -5.27 -5.19
CA ASN A 188 5.43 -6.10 -4.54
C ASN A 188 5.34 -7.43 -5.28
N CYS A 189 5.40 -8.55 -4.57
CA CYS A 189 5.15 -9.89 -5.11
C CYS A 189 3.75 -10.37 -4.72
N ALA A 190 2.99 -10.89 -5.68
CA ALA A 190 1.69 -11.54 -5.50
C ALA A 190 1.74 -12.99 -6.01
N ASP A 191 1.23 -13.92 -5.21
CA ASP A 191 1.15 -15.33 -5.58
C ASP A 191 -0.09 -15.59 -6.42
N ILE A 192 0.08 -16.08 -7.65
CA ILE A 192 -1.00 -16.39 -8.58
C ILE A 192 -0.86 -17.79 -9.14
N TYR A 193 -2.00 -18.36 -9.53
CA TYR A 193 -2.03 -19.51 -10.41
C TYR A 193 -2.29 -19.10 -11.85
N VAL A 194 -1.62 -19.79 -12.77
CA VAL A 194 -1.95 -19.77 -14.20
C VAL A 194 -2.26 -21.19 -14.61
N SER A 195 -3.50 -21.48 -15.02
CA SER A 195 -3.95 -22.84 -15.32
C SER A 195 -5.13 -22.82 -16.27
N ASN A 196 -5.25 -23.86 -17.12
CA ASN A 196 -6.43 -24.05 -17.97
C ASN A 196 -7.73 -24.29 -17.17
N THR A 197 -7.63 -24.49 -15.86
CA THR A 197 -8.78 -24.58 -14.94
C THR A 197 -9.25 -23.22 -14.42
N CYS A 198 -8.43 -22.17 -14.52
CA CYS A 198 -8.78 -20.80 -14.14
C CYS A 198 -9.79 -20.21 -15.13
N GLY A 199 -11.08 -20.45 -14.88
CA GLY A 199 -12.20 -20.08 -15.76
C GLY A 199 -13.34 -21.10 -15.76
N SER A 200 -13.08 -22.32 -15.30
CA SER A 200 -14.10 -23.39 -15.16
C SER A 200 -14.88 -23.35 -13.84
N ASN A 201 -14.53 -22.42 -12.95
CA ASN A 201 -15.21 -22.13 -11.68
C ASN A 201 -15.44 -20.61 -11.66
N PRO A 202 -16.60 -20.09 -11.21
CA PRO A 202 -16.92 -18.68 -11.40
C PRO A 202 -15.95 -17.80 -10.62
N SER A 203 -15.31 -16.87 -11.34
CA SER A 203 -14.62 -15.74 -10.74
C SER A 203 -15.56 -15.05 -9.73
N PRO A 204 -15.06 -14.56 -8.57
CA PRO A 204 -15.84 -13.73 -7.67
C PRO A 204 -16.21 -12.42 -8.39
N SER A 205 -17.33 -12.47 -9.11
CA SER A 205 -17.82 -11.39 -9.95
C SER A 205 -18.07 -10.17 -9.07
N SER A 206 -17.46 -9.04 -9.44
CA SER A 206 -17.72 -7.72 -8.91
C SER A 206 -19.09 -7.20 -9.41
N SER A 207 -20.15 -7.95 -9.11
CA SER A 207 -21.54 -7.61 -9.43
C SER A 207 -22.13 -6.63 -8.40
N GLN A 208 -21.55 -5.43 -8.34
CA GLN A 208 -22.30 -4.28 -7.84
C GLN A 208 -23.40 -3.96 -8.88
N PRO A 209 -24.70 -4.01 -8.51
CA PRO A 209 -25.77 -3.87 -9.47
C PRO A 209 -25.83 -2.45 -10.03
N THR A 210 -25.74 -2.33 -11.36
CA THR A 210 -26.11 -1.11 -12.07
C THR A 210 -27.62 -0.87 -11.96
N PRO A 211 -28.09 0.33 -11.56
CA PRO A 211 -29.52 0.62 -11.56
C PRO A 211 -30.06 0.70 -13.00
N SER A 212 -30.84 -0.29 -13.40
CA SER A 212 -31.55 -0.29 -14.69
C SER A 212 -32.67 0.75 -14.67
N THR A 213 -32.47 1.87 -15.38
CA THR A 213 -33.53 2.86 -15.62
C THR A 213 -34.65 2.24 -16.46
N SER A 214 -35.72 1.81 -15.82
CA SER A 214 -36.95 1.36 -16.49
C SER A 214 -37.89 2.54 -16.70
N THR A 215 -38.14 2.88 -17.96
CA THR A 215 -39.22 3.80 -18.37
C THR A 215 -40.52 3.02 -18.58
N PRO A 216 -41.62 3.36 -17.87
CA PRO A 216 -42.96 2.89 -18.22
C PRO A 216 -43.70 3.97 -19.01
N SER A 217 -44.05 3.68 -20.26
CA SER A 217 -45.12 4.40 -20.96
C SER A 217 -46.40 3.59 -20.88
N THR A 218 -47.52 4.19 -20.47
CA THR A 218 -48.76 4.35 -21.29
C THR A 218 -50.04 4.56 -20.46
N SER A 219 -51.00 5.21 -21.14
CA SER A 219 -52.45 5.20 -20.91
C SER A 219 -53.06 6.14 -19.86
N ASN A 220 -54.11 6.81 -20.31
CA ASN A 220 -55.01 7.74 -19.62
C ASN A 220 -56.38 7.01 -19.52
N PRO A 221 -57.25 7.29 -18.53
CA PRO A 221 -58.39 8.15 -18.87
C PRO A 221 -59.01 9.03 -17.75
N ALA A 222 -59.32 10.28 -18.15
CA ALA A 222 -60.57 11.04 -17.93
C ALA A 222 -61.11 11.44 -16.52
N MET A 223 -61.18 12.77 -16.33
CA MET A 223 -62.18 13.57 -15.57
C MET A 223 -62.18 13.49 -14.01
N THR A 224 -62.46 14.56 -13.23
CA THR A 224 -63.02 15.90 -13.56
C THR A 224 -62.65 17.00 -12.53
N ASN A 225 -62.76 18.26 -12.97
CA ASN A 225 -63.01 19.51 -12.22
C ASN A 225 -61.86 20.25 -11.47
N ALA A 226 -61.93 21.58 -11.62
CA ALA A 226 -61.02 22.64 -11.18
C ALA A 226 -61.59 23.33 -9.88
N PRO A 227 -61.05 24.47 -9.32
CA PRO A 227 -60.16 25.48 -9.91
C PRO A 227 -58.98 26.07 -9.09
N LYS A 228 -57.93 26.50 -9.82
CA LYS A 228 -57.22 27.81 -9.80
C LYS A 228 -57.51 28.74 -8.58
N PRO A 229 -56.49 29.36 -7.88
CA PRO A 229 -55.75 30.46 -8.52
C PRO A 229 -54.29 30.85 -8.14
N THR A 230 -53.64 31.45 -9.15
CA THR A 230 -52.68 32.59 -9.17
C THR A 230 -51.31 32.55 -8.47
N ASP A 231 -50.27 32.59 -9.31
CA ASP A 231 -49.03 33.39 -9.12
C ASP A 231 -49.30 34.86 -8.75
N PRO A 232 -48.32 35.54 -8.15
CA PRO A 232 -47.68 36.63 -8.89
C PRO A 232 -46.15 36.65 -8.86
N SER A 233 -45.57 37.35 -9.84
CA SER A 233 -44.13 37.49 -10.13
C SER A 233 -43.56 38.87 -9.71
N SER A 234 -42.23 39.04 -9.85
CA SER A 234 -41.45 40.30 -9.73
C SER A 234 -41.22 40.83 -8.29
N SER A 235 -40.19 41.64 -7.95
CA SER A 235 -39.27 42.51 -8.74
C SER A 235 -38.00 42.83 -7.89
N THR A 236 -36.75 42.89 -8.42
CA THR A 236 -35.97 44.10 -8.86
C THR A 236 -34.87 44.63 -7.88
N ASP A 237 -33.62 44.56 -8.35
CA ASP A 237 -32.41 45.43 -8.25
C ASP A 237 -32.06 46.40 -7.07
N THR A 238 -30.79 46.26 -6.59
CA THR A 238 -29.74 47.32 -6.40
C THR A 238 -29.90 48.37 -5.24
N PRO A 239 -28.85 49.04 -4.67
CA PRO A 239 -27.39 49.08 -4.94
C PRO A 239 -26.40 48.84 -3.75
N THR A 240 -25.11 48.88 -4.10
CA THR A 240 -23.83 48.91 -3.34
C THR A 240 -23.62 50.03 -2.31
N THR A 241 -22.91 49.73 -1.21
CA THR A 241 -21.95 50.61 -0.50
C THR A 241 -20.80 49.77 0.09
N THR A 242 -19.55 49.88 -0.37
CA THR A 242 -18.45 50.77 0.11
C THR A 242 -17.53 50.11 1.15
N ASP A 243 -16.27 49.88 0.78
CA ASP A 243 -15.17 49.37 1.62
C ASP A 243 -14.70 50.35 2.71
N THR A 244 -14.16 49.82 3.83
CA THR A 244 -12.99 50.36 4.59
C THR A 244 -12.48 49.30 5.59
N PRO A 245 -11.16 49.09 5.77
CA PRO A 245 -10.61 47.97 6.57
C PRO A 245 -10.06 48.37 7.96
N SER A 246 -9.99 47.43 8.92
CA SER A 246 -8.87 47.32 9.91
C SER A 246 -8.89 46.11 10.87
N SER A 247 -7.79 45.35 10.84
CA SER A 247 -6.94 44.89 11.97
C SER A 247 -7.54 44.48 13.34
N THR A 248 -7.37 43.17 13.63
CA THR A 248 -6.71 42.59 14.83
C THR A 248 -7.14 43.00 16.26
N SER A 249 -7.82 42.09 16.97
CA SER A 249 -7.41 41.54 18.29
C SER A 249 -8.44 40.48 18.75
N GLY A 250 -8.00 39.39 19.37
CA GLY A 250 -8.83 38.21 19.60
C GLY A 250 -9.56 38.13 20.94
N ALA A 251 -10.60 37.30 20.96
CA ALA A 251 -11.10 36.58 22.14
C ALA A 251 -11.51 35.17 21.70
N PRO A 252 -11.41 34.12 22.54
CA PRO A 252 -11.76 32.76 22.12
C PRO A 252 -13.27 32.64 21.90
N GLN A 253 -13.69 32.21 20.70
CA GLN A 253 -15.08 31.80 20.47
C GLN A 253 -15.38 30.51 21.26
N PRO A 254 -16.65 30.24 21.61
CA PRO A 254 -17.02 29.04 22.35
C PRO A 254 -16.70 27.80 21.51
N VAL A 255 -15.85 26.92 22.03
CA VAL A 255 -15.63 25.61 21.42
C VAL A 255 -16.92 24.79 21.48
N ASP A 256 -17.38 24.30 20.34
CA ASP A 256 -18.39 23.24 20.29
C ASP A 256 -17.83 22.04 21.10
N PRO A 257 -18.55 21.53 22.11
CA PRO A 257 -18.02 20.54 23.04
C PRO A 257 -17.65 19.19 22.38
N GLN A 258 -17.99 18.97 21.11
CA GLN A 258 -17.57 17.81 20.33
C GLN A 258 -16.34 18.06 19.45
N CYS A 259 -15.94 19.32 19.19
CA CYS A 259 -14.81 19.65 18.31
C CYS A 259 -13.46 19.73 19.04
N GLY A 260 -13.48 19.90 20.37
CA GLY A 260 -12.26 20.06 21.18
C GLY A 260 -11.41 21.23 20.70
N GLY A 261 -10.17 20.95 20.29
CA GLY A 261 -9.26 21.93 19.68
C GLY A 261 -9.17 21.87 18.15
N CYS A 262 -10.01 21.06 17.48
CA CYS A 262 -9.94 20.90 16.03
C CYS A 262 -10.56 22.10 15.29
N THR A 263 -9.85 22.64 14.30
CA THR A 263 -10.25 23.78 13.46
C THR A 263 -10.50 23.39 12.00
N ASN A 264 -10.67 22.10 11.73
CA ASN A 264 -10.90 21.54 10.39
C ASN A 264 -11.76 20.26 10.51
N CYS A 265 -11.47 19.18 9.79
CA CYS A 265 -12.27 17.96 9.87
C CYS A 265 -11.93 17.09 11.10
N TYR A 266 -12.88 16.87 12.00
CA TYR A 266 -12.71 16.10 13.24
C TYR A 266 -13.31 14.70 13.14
N TYR A 267 -12.64 13.70 13.73
CA TYR A 267 -13.11 12.31 13.79
C TYR A 267 -13.17 11.84 15.25
N ALA A 268 -14.39 11.67 15.76
CA ALA A 268 -14.65 11.45 17.18
C ALA A 268 -14.16 10.10 17.71
N VAL A 269 -14.12 9.06 16.87
CA VAL A 269 -13.76 7.68 17.29
C VAL A 269 -12.31 7.58 17.75
N THR A 270 -11.41 8.39 17.18
CA THR A 270 -9.98 8.41 17.53
C THR A 270 -9.48 9.79 17.97
N ASN A 271 -10.39 10.73 18.25
CA ASN A 271 -10.08 12.11 18.64
C ASN A 271 -9.08 12.82 17.69
N ALA A 272 -9.22 12.59 16.38
CA ALA A 272 -8.27 13.05 15.36
C ALA A 272 -8.77 14.29 14.62
N CYS A 273 -7.85 15.20 14.26
CA CYS A 273 -8.15 16.41 13.48
C CYS A 273 -7.36 16.40 12.16
N PHE A 274 -8.07 16.24 11.04
CA PHE A 274 -7.52 16.21 9.70
C PHE A 274 -7.47 17.62 9.14
N LEU A 275 -6.32 18.28 9.27
CA LEU A 275 -6.09 19.62 8.72
C LEU A 275 -5.96 19.59 7.19
N GLY A 276 -6.42 20.65 6.54
CA GLY A 276 -6.32 20.80 5.07
C GLY A 276 -7.40 20.06 4.27
N TRP A 277 -8.36 19.42 4.94
CA TRP A 277 -9.57 18.92 4.28
C TRP A 277 -10.51 20.10 3.98
N SER A 278 -11.27 20.01 2.89
CA SER A 278 -12.39 20.91 2.64
C SER A 278 -13.64 20.45 3.40
N LYS A 279 -14.57 21.36 3.66
CA LYS A 279 -15.85 21.03 4.31
C LYS A 279 -16.58 19.90 3.59
N ALA A 280 -16.62 19.93 2.25
CA ALA A 280 -17.26 18.90 1.44
C ALA A 280 -16.58 17.51 1.54
N GLN A 281 -15.26 17.45 1.78
CA GLN A 281 -14.58 16.17 2.06
C GLN A 281 -14.90 15.68 3.46
N CYS A 282 -15.03 16.58 4.44
CA CYS A 282 -15.41 16.19 5.79
C CYS A 282 -16.84 15.68 5.87
N ASP A 283 -17.78 16.42 5.27
CA ASP A 283 -19.21 16.08 5.20
C ASP A 283 -19.48 14.85 4.29
N SER A 284 -18.47 14.28 3.61
CA SER A 284 -18.64 13.12 2.72
C SER A 284 -18.80 11.78 3.45
N LEU A 285 -18.54 11.75 4.75
CA LEU A 285 -18.62 10.57 5.60
C LEU A 285 -19.23 10.96 6.96
N ASP A 286 -20.42 10.41 7.26
CA ASP A 286 -21.26 10.73 8.43
C ASP A 286 -20.56 10.62 9.81
N THR A 287 -19.41 9.93 9.87
CA THR A 287 -18.60 9.74 11.08
C THR A 287 -17.63 10.89 11.37
N TYR A 288 -17.46 11.83 10.43
CA TYR A 288 -16.60 12.99 10.54
C TYR A 288 -17.44 14.27 10.76
N LYS A 289 -16.91 15.21 11.54
CA LYS A 289 -17.56 16.49 11.86
C LYS A 289 -16.69 17.65 11.40
N TRP A 290 -17.24 18.56 10.60
CA TRP A 290 -16.55 19.79 10.27
C TRP A 290 -16.52 20.76 11.46
N CYS A 291 -15.32 21.20 11.83
CA CYS A 291 -15.04 22.14 12.93
C CYS A 291 -14.24 23.37 12.45
N GLY A 292 -14.18 23.62 11.15
CA GLY A 292 -13.54 24.81 10.56
C GLY A 292 -14.52 25.95 10.30
N SER A 293 -14.00 27.17 10.12
CA SER A 293 -14.81 28.33 9.72
C SER A 293 -15.44 28.13 8.33
N ASP A 294 -16.70 28.52 8.12
CA ASP A 294 -17.48 28.28 6.90
C ASP A 294 -17.08 29.13 5.66
N SER A 295 -15.78 29.41 5.48
CA SER A 295 -15.26 30.32 4.45
C SER A 295 -14.13 29.71 3.61
N SER A 296 -14.52 29.00 2.54
CA SER A 296 -13.78 28.76 1.27
C SER A 296 -12.33 28.22 1.28
N ASN A 297 -12.08 27.22 0.42
CA ASN A 297 -10.76 26.62 0.11
C ASN A 297 -9.62 27.64 -0.11
N PRO A 298 -8.37 27.32 0.32
CA PRO A 298 -7.20 28.10 -0.05
C PRO A 298 -6.87 27.96 -1.55
N SER A 299 -6.55 29.10 -2.19
CA SER A 299 -6.19 29.21 -3.62
C SER A 299 -4.67 29.12 -3.83
N PRO A 300 -4.15 28.56 -4.95
CA PRO A 300 -2.71 28.43 -5.17
C PRO A 300 -2.05 29.75 -5.61
N SER A 301 -0.87 30.05 -5.04
CA SER A 301 -0.02 31.19 -5.45
C SER A 301 0.82 30.90 -6.72
N PRO A 302 1.19 31.93 -7.50
CA PRO A 302 1.77 31.76 -8.84
C PRO A 302 3.30 31.57 -8.87
N SER A 303 3.78 30.81 -9.86
CA SER A 303 5.21 30.64 -10.18
C SER A 303 5.74 31.74 -11.10
N ASN A 304 6.92 32.29 -10.79
CA ASN A 304 7.73 33.12 -11.68
C ASN A 304 9.04 32.39 -12.03
N ALA A 305 9.23 32.00 -13.30
CA ALA A 305 10.55 31.69 -13.86
C ALA A 305 10.54 31.78 -15.41
N PRO A 306 11.64 32.19 -16.10
CA PRO A 306 11.61 32.50 -17.53
C PRO A 306 11.83 31.29 -18.45
N LYS A 307 11.34 31.41 -19.68
CA LYS A 307 11.48 30.44 -20.79
C LYS A 307 12.92 30.32 -21.32
N PRO A 308 13.51 29.11 -21.42
CA PRO A 308 14.70 28.86 -22.22
C PRO A 308 14.38 28.56 -23.69
N SER A 309 15.33 28.88 -24.57
CA SER A 309 15.26 28.74 -26.02
C SER A 309 15.78 27.39 -26.54
N THR A 310 15.27 26.99 -27.71
CA THR A 310 15.65 25.78 -28.45
C THR A 310 17.01 25.89 -29.14
N THR A 311 17.87 24.86 -29.00
CA THR A 311 18.87 24.52 -30.02
C THR A 311 19.10 23.00 -30.06
N SER A 312 19.01 22.39 -31.24
CA SER A 312 19.28 20.97 -31.51
C SER A 312 20.75 20.73 -31.86
N SER A 313 21.30 19.51 -31.63
CA SER A 313 22.13 18.79 -32.64
C SER A 313 22.68 17.41 -32.21
N THR A 314 22.36 16.40 -33.04
CA THR A 314 23.18 15.27 -33.53
C THR A 314 23.96 14.28 -32.62
N LYS A 315 23.55 13.01 -32.79
CA LYS A 315 24.26 11.72 -32.69
C LYS A 315 25.70 11.70 -33.27
N PRO A 316 26.58 10.79 -32.80
CA PRO A 316 27.17 9.80 -33.72
C PRO A 316 27.15 8.33 -33.20
N SER A 317 27.53 7.39 -34.06
CA SER A 317 27.31 5.93 -33.88
C SER A 317 28.62 5.14 -33.67
N THR A 318 28.50 3.96 -33.03
CA THR A 318 29.29 2.71 -33.26
C THR A 318 30.82 2.70 -33.22
N THR A 319 31.41 1.71 -32.52
CA THR A 319 32.20 0.59 -33.12
C THR A 319 32.42 -0.53 -32.09
N SER A 320 32.46 -1.78 -32.53
CA SER A 320 32.65 -3.02 -31.73
C SER A 320 34.13 -3.39 -31.54
N SER A 321 34.48 -4.30 -30.60
CA SER A 321 35.17 -5.59 -30.91
C SER A 321 35.74 -6.39 -29.70
N THR A 322 35.44 -7.70 -29.73
CA THR A 322 36.27 -8.89 -29.39
C THR A 322 36.77 -9.27 -27.99
N LYS A 323 36.63 -10.58 -27.77
CA LYS A 323 37.01 -11.51 -26.68
C LYS A 323 38.46 -12.04 -26.82
N PRO A 324 39.09 -12.57 -25.74
CA PRO A 324 39.78 -13.88 -25.82
C PRO A 324 39.36 -14.89 -24.72
N SER A 325 39.83 -16.15 -24.83
CA SER A 325 39.40 -17.31 -24.01
C SER A 325 40.59 -18.12 -23.44
N THR A 326 40.43 -18.66 -22.20
CA THR A 326 41.02 -19.94 -21.64
C THR A 326 42.55 -20.11 -21.58
N THR A 327 43.19 -20.64 -20.51
CA THR A 327 43.18 -22.08 -20.10
C THR A 327 43.80 -22.43 -18.71
N THR A 328 43.11 -23.31 -17.94
CA THR A 328 43.54 -24.50 -17.13
C THR A 328 44.57 -24.52 -15.96
N SER A 329 44.28 -25.45 -15.01
CA SER A 329 45.17 -26.23 -14.07
C SER A 329 45.52 -25.60 -12.70
N THR A 330 45.60 -26.32 -11.55
CA THR A 330 45.32 -27.75 -11.20
C THR A 330 45.07 -27.93 -9.67
N LYS A 331 44.51 -29.09 -9.26
CA LYS A 331 44.18 -29.55 -7.89
C LYS A 331 45.37 -30.24 -7.16
N PRO A 332 45.42 -30.28 -5.81
CA PRO A 332 45.46 -31.57 -5.08
C PRO A 332 44.37 -31.73 -3.99
N SER A 333 44.12 -32.98 -3.56
CA SER A 333 43.24 -33.35 -2.43
C SER A 333 44.02 -34.10 -1.35
N SER A 334 43.53 -34.08 -0.11
CA SER A 334 43.62 -35.22 0.83
C SER A 334 42.48 -35.17 1.85
N SER A 335 42.21 -36.30 2.49
CA SER A 335 40.94 -36.63 3.17
C SER A 335 41.14 -37.20 4.57
N SER A 336 40.17 -36.98 5.48
CA SER A 336 39.74 -38.00 6.46
C SER A 336 38.43 -37.61 7.17
N ASN A 337 37.74 -38.61 7.70
CA ASN A 337 36.44 -38.65 8.40
C ASN A 337 36.55 -39.85 9.40
N PRO A 338 35.57 -40.25 10.26
CA PRO A 338 34.39 -39.58 10.83
C PRO A 338 34.32 -39.67 12.38
N SER A 339 33.26 -39.13 13.01
CA SER A 339 32.39 -39.86 13.98
C SER A 339 31.21 -39.03 14.49
N SER A 340 30.17 -39.73 14.97
CA SER A 340 28.82 -39.23 15.32
C SER A 340 28.47 -39.41 16.81
N ILE A 341 27.66 -38.52 17.41
CA ILE A 341 26.84 -38.81 18.61
C ILE A 341 25.52 -38.00 18.57
N THR A 342 24.45 -38.58 19.13
CA THR A 342 23.06 -38.09 19.24
C THR A 342 22.80 -37.32 20.56
N ASP A 343 21.76 -36.46 20.63
CA ASP A 343 20.63 -36.60 21.58
C ASP A 343 19.65 -35.38 21.62
N THR A 344 18.43 -35.63 22.11
CA THR A 344 17.32 -34.67 22.37
C THR A 344 16.90 -34.79 23.86
N PRO A 345 16.21 -33.81 24.47
CA PRO A 345 14.76 -33.98 24.70
C PRO A 345 13.94 -32.65 24.75
N ALA A 346 12.63 -32.75 25.00
CA ALA A 346 11.65 -31.66 25.05
C ALA A 346 10.64 -31.79 26.22
N THR A 347 9.99 -30.69 26.63
CA THR A 347 8.78 -30.56 27.51
C THR A 347 8.20 -29.12 27.42
N THR A 348 7.11 -28.68 28.10
CA THR A 348 5.67 -29.07 28.04
C THR A 348 4.82 -27.90 28.61
N ASP A 349 3.63 -27.60 28.05
CA ASP A 349 2.70 -26.54 28.52
C ASP A 349 1.84 -26.90 29.76
N THR A 350 1.29 -25.90 30.49
CA THR A 350 -0.12 -25.73 30.96
C THR A 350 -0.26 -24.50 31.92
N PRO A 351 -1.37 -23.70 31.94
CA PRO A 351 -1.42 -22.35 32.57
C PRO A 351 -2.39 -22.17 33.77
N LEU A 352 -2.32 -21.02 34.49
CA LEU A 352 -3.45 -20.47 35.27
C LEU A 352 -3.36 -18.93 35.54
N SER A 353 -4.50 -18.33 35.94
CA SER A 353 -4.80 -16.89 36.09
C SER A 353 -4.91 -16.42 37.56
N THR A 354 -4.66 -15.14 37.89
CA THR A 354 -5.59 -14.28 38.69
C THR A 354 -5.17 -12.79 38.81
N SER A 355 -6.07 -11.96 39.35
CA SER A 355 -6.14 -10.48 39.35
C SER A 355 -5.30 -9.72 40.40
N GLY A 356 -4.91 -8.46 40.11
CA GLY A 356 -4.29 -7.52 41.06
C GLY A 356 -4.66 -6.03 40.84
N ALA A 357 -4.56 -5.22 41.90
CA ALA A 357 -4.99 -3.80 41.98
C ALA A 357 -3.94 -2.79 41.41
N PRO A 358 -4.29 -1.51 41.12
CA PRO A 358 -3.43 -0.64 40.31
C PRO A 358 -2.13 -0.20 41.00
N GLN A 359 -1.01 -0.43 40.32
CA GLN A 359 0.34 0.00 40.66
C GLN A 359 0.63 1.45 40.19
N PRO A 360 1.66 2.13 40.75
CA PRO A 360 1.93 3.53 40.43
C PRO A 360 2.40 3.73 38.99
N VAL A 361 1.83 4.73 38.31
CA VAL A 361 2.17 5.08 36.93
C VAL A 361 3.56 5.72 36.83
N ASP A 362 4.44 5.10 36.05
CA ASP A 362 5.70 5.70 35.59
C ASP A 362 5.39 6.99 34.78
N PRO A 363 6.11 8.10 35.02
CA PRO A 363 5.78 9.40 34.43
C PRO A 363 5.92 9.48 32.90
N GLN A 364 6.54 8.49 32.25
CA GLN A 364 6.54 8.38 30.79
C GLN A 364 5.39 7.53 30.25
N CYS A 365 4.82 6.62 31.04
CA CYS A 365 3.79 5.67 30.61
C CYS A 365 2.38 6.28 30.53
N GLY A 366 2.12 7.39 31.25
CA GLY A 366 0.81 8.05 31.26
C GLY A 366 -0.30 7.11 31.74
N ALA A 367 -1.27 6.82 30.86
CA ALA A 367 -2.35 5.86 31.12
C ALA A 367 -2.12 4.48 30.47
N CYS A 368 -0.93 4.22 29.90
CA CYS A 368 -0.63 2.97 29.23
C CYS A 368 -0.29 1.84 30.22
N THR A 369 -0.91 0.67 30.02
CA THR A 369 -0.74 -0.53 30.85
C THR A 369 -0.18 -1.73 30.07
N ASN A 370 0.51 -1.48 28.96
CA ASN A 370 1.13 -2.49 28.09
C ASN A 370 2.31 -1.85 27.34
N CYS A 371 2.47 -2.05 26.04
CA CYS A 371 3.63 -1.51 25.31
C CYS A 371 3.42 -0.04 24.89
N TYR A 372 4.21 0.89 25.42
CA TYR A 372 4.11 2.33 25.17
C TYR A 372 5.16 2.82 24.16
N TYR A 373 4.76 3.70 23.25
CA TYR A 373 5.62 4.30 22.24
C TYR A 373 5.69 5.82 22.41
N ALA A 374 6.84 6.31 22.88
CA ALA A 374 7.01 7.70 23.29
C ALA A 374 6.93 8.71 22.14
N VAL A 375 7.22 8.30 20.90
CA VAL A 375 7.28 9.19 19.73
C VAL A 375 5.89 9.71 19.32
N ASN A 376 4.82 8.93 19.53
CA ASN A 376 3.45 9.33 19.23
C ASN A 376 2.48 9.25 20.43
N ASN A 377 3.00 9.05 21.64
CA ASN A 377 2.22 8.87 22.87
C ASN A 377 1.19 7.71 22.78
N GLY A 378 1.52 6.67 22.01
CA GLY A 378 0.65 5.53 21.72
C GLY A 378 0.81 4.40 22.75
N CYS A 379 -0.31 3.75 23.08
CA CYS A 379 -0.34 2.54 23.91
C CYS A 379 -0.84 1.35 23.08
N PHE A 380 0.04 0.38 22.86
CA PHE A 380 -0.23 -0.84 22.11
C PHE A 380 -0.61 -1.93 23.10
N LEU A 381 -1.88 -2.34 23.09
CA LEU A 381 -2.41 -3.40 23.96
C LEU A 381 -2.22 -4.78 23.32
N GLY A 382 -2.02 -5.81 24.14
CA GLY A 382 -1.93 -7.21 23.70
C GLY A 382 -0.55 -7.65 23.23
N TRP A 383 0.49 -6.83 23.41
CA TRP A 383 1.87 -7.28 23.28
C TRP A 383 2.33 -7.91 24.61
N SER A 384 3.24 -8.88 24.52
CA SER A 384 4.00 -9.36 25.66
C SER A 384 5.21 -8.45 25.96
N LYS A 385 5.73 -8.51 27.18
CA LYS A 385 6.95 -7.78 27.55
C LYS A 385 8.11 -8.05 26.59
N ALA A 386 8.33 -9.32 26.21
CA ALA A 386 9.37 -9.71 25.28
C ALA A 386 9.17 -9.17 23.85
N GLN A 387 7.93 -8.98 23.39
CA GLN A 387 7.67 -8.30 22.11
C GLN A 387 7.94 -6.80 22.22
N CYS A 388 7.57 -6.18 23.34
CA CYS A 388 7.83 -4.77 23.59
C CYS A 388 9.33 -4.46 23.67
N ASP A 389 10.06 -5.22 24.49
CA ASP A 389 11.51 -5.13 24.65
C ASP A 389 12.30 -5.56 23.39
N SER A 390 11.65 -6.13 22.36
CA SER A 390 12.32 -6.51 21.09
C SER A 390 12.49 -5.36 20.10
N VAL A 391 11.97 -4.17 20.42
CA VAL A 391 12.05 -2.96 19.61
C VAL A 391 12.47 -1.82 20.53
N ASP A 392 13.72 -1.35 20.41
CA ASP A 392 14.34 -0.34 21.29
C ASP A 392 13.52 0.97 21.42
N GLU A 393 12.69 1.21 20.41
CA GLU A 393 11.63 2.21 20.24
C GLU A 393 10.60 2.31 21.38
N TYR A 394 10.29 1.17 21.98
CA TYR A 394 9.10 0.93 22.80
C TYR A 394 9.49 0.64 24.25
N LYS A 395 8.60 1.02 25.17
CA LYS A 395 8.76 0.84 26.62
C LYS A 395 7.64 -0.02 27.17
N TRP A 396 7.97 -1.08 27.89
CA TRP A 396 6.97 -1.83 28.64
C TRP A 396 6.45 -1.00 29.82
N CYS A 397 5.14 -0.81 29.85
CA CYS A 397 4.36 -0.14 30.90
C CYS A 397 3.26 -1.05 31.47
N GLY A 398 3.29 -2.35 31.15
CA GLY A 398 2.47 -3.36 31.82
C GLY A 398 3.04 -3.72 33.18
N VAL A 399 2.29 -4.49 33.96
CA VAL A 399 2.88 -5.19 35.11
C VAL A 399 3.86 -6.24 34.61
N ASP A 400 5.01 -6.37 35.28
CA ASP A 400 5.97 -7.43 34.99
C ASP A 400 5.48 -8.74 35.63
N ASP A 401 5.33 -9.80 34.83
CA ASP A 401 4.98 -11.15 35.29
C ASP A 401 6.12 -11.84 36.10
N SER A 402 7.11 -11.09 36.58
CA SER A 402 8.27 -11.59 37.32
C SER A 402 7.99 -11.83 38.81
N ASN A 403 6.81 -12.38 39.14
CA ASN A 403 6.47 -12.88 40.47
C ASN A 403 5.33 -13.93 40.37
N ALA A 404 5.66 -15.09 39.81
CA ALA A 404 4.89 -16.33 39.88
C ALA A 404 5.87 -17.53 39.98
#